data_AF-A0A534PI47-F1
#
_entry.id   AF-A0A534PI47-F1
#
_cell.length_a   1.000
_cell.length_b   1.000
_cell.length_c   1.000
_cell.angle_alpha   90.00
_cell.angle_beta   90.00
_cell.angle_gamma   90.00
#
_symmetry.space_group_name_H-M   'P 1'
#
loop_
_entity.id
_entity.type
_entity.pdbx_description
1 polymer ?
#
loop_
_entity_poly.entity_id
_entity_poly.type
_entity_poly.pdbx_seq_one_letter_code
_entity_poly.pdbx_strand_id
1 'polypeptide(L)'
;MSVARARSRARRTRSQATVVDLSSVRAQKRRELAERRVRSAVDDNRAALARLFSSGLIFTQKGARAGRDLLLAHQSLLRVVDLFARLVEPSARDDAALKHRAEEAFSQLDAQLARAAQLTARTGEFLSGRSRE
;
A
#
# COMPACT_ATOMS: atom_id res chain seq x y z
N MET A 1 -77.27 -19.57 -0.97
CA MET A 1 -76.66 -18.37 -1.59
C MET A 1 -76.65 -17.29 -0.51
N SER A 2 -75.58 -16.60 -0.13
CA SER A 2 -74.37 -16.16 -0.83
C SER A 2 -73.24 -15.98 0.19
N VAL A 3 -72.01 -16.02 -0.32
CA VAL A 3 -70.75 -16.34 0.35
C VAL A 3 -70.15 -15.14 1.09
N ALA A 4 -69.63 -15.41 2.30
CA ALA A 4 -68.86 -14.50 3.12
C ALA A 4 -67.63 -13.94 2.37
N ARG A 5 -67.52 -12.61 2.27
CA ARG A 5 -66.40 -11.93 1.61
C ARG A 5 -65.34 -11.56 2.66
N ALA A 6 -64.55 -12.55 3.08
CA ALA A 6 -63.32 -12.32 3.83
C ALA A 6 -62.31 -11.62 2.90
N ARG A 7 -62.20 -10.29 3.00
CA ARG A 7 -61.13 -9.53 2.36
C ARG A 7 -59.83 -9.82 3.11
N SER A 8 -59.06 -10.76 2.58
CA SER A 8 -57.69 -11.05 2.98
C SER A 8 -56.86 -9.77 2.94
N ARG A 9 -56.51 -9.27 4.14
CA ARG A 9 -55.57 -8.17 4.34
C ARG A 9 -54.19 -8.71 3.94
N ALA A 10 -53.80 -8.48 2.69
CA ALA A 10 -52.50 -8.87 2.16
C ALA A 10 -51.40 -8.26 3.03
N ARG A 11 -50.85 -9.07 3.93
CA ARG A 11 -49.70 -8.74 4.77
C ARG A 11 -48.49 -8.72 3.84
N ARG A 12 -48.19 -7.56 3.25
CA ARG A 12 -46.92 -7.32 2.55
C ARG A 12 -45.79 -7.64 3.53
N THR A 13 -45.18 -8.80 3.35
CA THR A 13 -43.90 -9.16 3.96
C THR A 13 -42.89 -8.15 3.44
N ARG A 14 -42.53 -7.15 4.27
CA ARG A 14 -41.35 -6.33 4.00
C ARG A 14 -40.17 -7.28 4.01
N SER A 15 -39.65 -7.62 2.84
CA SER A 15 -38.33 -8.23 2.72
C SER A 15 -37.36 -7.31 3.48
N GLN A 16 -36.71 -7.85 4.50
CA GLN A 16 -35.66 -7.13 5.20
C GLN A 16 -34.53 -6.91 4.18
N ALA A 17 -34.37 -5.68 3.71
CA ALA A 17 -33.28 -5.33 2.82
C ALA A 17 -31.97 -5.42 3.62
N THR A 18 -31.11 -6.37 3.26
CA THR A 18 -29.77 -6.50 3.84
C THR A 18 -28.92 -5.34 3.31
N VAL A 19 -28.68 -4.33 4.15
CA VAL A 19 -27.77 -3.22 3.82
C VAL A 19 -26.34 -3.72 3.98
N VAL A 20 -25.59 -3.76 2.87
CA VAL A 20 -24.17 -4.13 2.86
C VAL A 20 -23.33 -2.87 2.88
N ASP A 21 -22.45 -2.74 3.88
CA ASP A 21 -21.48 -1.65 3.93
C ASP A 21 -20.31 -1.91 2.97
N LEU A 22 -20.28 -1.15 1.87
CA LEU A 22 -19.19 -1.20 0.88
C LEU A 22 -17.99 -0.34 1.27
N SER A 23 -18.10 0.54 2.27
CA SER A 23 -17.02 1.44 2.66
C SER A 23 -15.86 0.68 3.30
N SER A 24 -16.16 -0.23 4.24
CA SER A 24 -15.18 -1.13 4.86
C SER A 24 -14.51 -2.05 3.84
N VAL A 25 -15.28 -2.63 2.91
CA VAL A 25 -14.73 -3.50 1.84
C VAL A 25 -13.79 -2.73 0.92
N ARG A 26 -14.14 -1.50 0.52
CA ARG A 26 -13.28 -0.65 -0.31
C ARG A 26 -12.01 -0.21 0.42
N ALA A 27 -12.11 0.15 1.69
CA ALA A 27 -10.95 0.51 2.51
C ALA A 27 -9.98 -0.68 2.66
N GLN A 28 -10.52 -1.87 2.89
CA GLN A 28 -9.76 -3.11 2.95
C GLN A 28 -9.04 -3.40 1.62
N LYS A 29 -9.76 -3.31 0.48
CA LYS A 29 -9.18 -3.52 -0.85
C LYS A 29 -8.10 -2.49 -1.18
N ARG A 30 -8.31 -1.23 -0.82
CA ARG A 30 -7.31 -0.16 -1.00
C ARG A 30 -6.03 -0.47 -0.22
N ARG A 31 -6.16 -0.93 1.04
CA ARG A 31 -5.03 -1.36 1.86
C ARG A 31 -4.28 -2.54 1.23
N GLU A 32 -4.99 -3.59 0.85
CA GLU A 32 -4.38 -4.78 0.22
C GLU A 32 -3.57 -4.43 -1.03
N LEU A 33 -4.10 -3.54 -1.87
CA LEU A 33 -3.39 -3.07 -3.07
C LEU A 33 -2.14 -2.26 -2.69
N ALA A 34 -2.25 -1.34 -1.74
CA ALA A 34 -1.14 -0.54 -1.27
C ALA A 34 -0.02 -1.41 -0.67
N GLU A 35 -0.36 -2.39 0.16
CA GLU A 35 0.59 -3.34 0.72
C GLU A 35 1.35 -4.10 -0.38
N ARG A 36 0.66 -4.59 -1.41
CA ARG A 36 1.30 -5.27 -2.54
C ARG A 36 2.28 -4.36 -3.27
N ARG A 37 1.87 -3.11 -3.53
CA ARG A 37 2.72 -2.11 -4.20
C ARG A 37 3.97 -1.78 -3.38
N VAL A 38 3.82 -1.63 -2.07
CA VAL A 38 4.96 -1.38 -1.17
C VAL A 38 5.92 -2.57 -1.14
N ARG A 39 5.41 -3.80 -1.00
CA ARG A 39 6.25 -5.01 -1.02
C ARG A 39 7.04 -5.13 -2.33
N SER A 40 6.39 -4.91 -3.47
CA SER A 40 7.07 -4.89 -4.77
C SER A 40 8.19 -3.84 -4.80
N ALA A 41 7.92 -2.61 -4.33
CA ALA A 41 8.93 -1.55 -4.31
C ALA A 41 10.09 -1.85 -3.35
N VAL A 42 9.83 -2.54 -2.23
CA VAL A 42 10.86 -3.03 -1.30
C VAL A 42 11.78 -4.02 -2.00
N ASP A 43 11.21 -4.99 -2.72
CA ASP A 43 11.96 -6.02 -3.45
C ASP A 43 12.79 -5.41 -4.58
N ASP A 44 12.21 -4.50 -5.37
CA ASP A 44 12.90 -3.79 -6.46
C ASP A 44 14.09 -2.97 -5.93
N ASN A 45 13.89 -2.25 -4.83
CA ASN A 45 14.92 -1.43 -4.20
C ASN A 45 16.05 -2.32 -3.61
N ARG A 46 15.67 -3.45 -2.97
CA ARG A 46 16.63 -4.45 -2.49
C ARG A 46 17.45 -5.04 -3.62
N ALA A 47 16.83 -5.35 -4.76
CA ALA A 47 17.53 -5.85 -5.94
C ALA A 47 18.50 -4.80 -6.51
N ALA A 48 18.12 -3.53 -6.54
CA ALA A 48 18.99 -2.44 -6.98
C ALA A 48 20.22 -2.28 -6.06
N LEU A 49 20.01 -2.32 -4.74
CA LEU A 49 21.09 -2.33 -3.76
C LEU A 49 22.02 -3.52 -3.98
N ALA A 50 21.48 -4.74 -4.08
CA ALA A 50 22.29 -5.94 -4.30
C ALA A 50 23.17 -5.83 -5.55
N ARG A 51 22.63 -5.32 -6.67
CA ARG A 51 23.40 -5.08 -7.90
C ARG A 51 24.47 -4.00 -7.73
N LEU A 52 24.17 -2.95 -6.98
CA LEU A 52 25.14 -1.88 -6.69
C LEU A 52 26.33 -2.40 -5.86
N PHE A 53 26.06 -3.26 -4.88
CA PHE A 53 27.11 -3.94 -4.11
C PHE A 53 27.89 -4.94 -4.99
N SER A 54 27.20 -5.80 -5.75
CA SER A 54 27.85 -6.85 -6.53
C SER A 54 28.71 -6.31 -7.68
N SER A 55 28.38 -5.13 -8.22
CA SER A 55 29.17 -4.48 -9.26
C SER A 55 30.44 -3.79 -8.76
N GLY A 56 30.62 -3.67 -7.43
CA GLY A 56 31.73 -2.92 -6.82
C GLY A 56 31.64 -1.39 -7.00
N LEU A 57 30.63 -0.89 -7.72
CA LEU A 57 30.46 0.55 -7.95
C LEU A 57 30.08 1.33 -6.69
N ILE A 58 29.68 0.64 -5.62
CA ILE A 58 29.44 1.22 -4.30
C ILE A 58 30.65 1.96 -3.74
N PHE A 59 31.88 1.59 -4.13
CA PHE A 59 33.11 2.23 -3.69
C PHE A 59 33.44 3.53 -4.43
N THR A 60 32.65 3.90 -5.43
CA THR A 60 32.74 5.21 -6.08
C THR A 60 31.91 6.25 -5.33
N GLN A 61 32.25 7.53 -5.41
CA GLN A 61 31.44 8.59 -4.79
C GLN A 61 30.00 8.62 -5.31
N LYS A 62 29.79 8.43 -6.62
CA LYS A 62 28.47 8.38 -7.27
C LYS A 62 27.67 7.17 -6.79
N GLY A 63 28.32 6.00 -6.71
CA GLY A 63 27.70 4.77 -6.20
C GLY A 63 27.35 4.83 -4.71
N ALA A 64 28.25 5.34 -3.86
CA ALA A 64 27.98 5.52 -2.43
C ALA A 64 26.78 6.43 -2.18
N ARG A 65 26.66 7.53 -2.95
CA ARG A 65 25.50 8.42 -2.89
C ARG A 65 24.21 7.72 -3.33
N ALA A 66 24.24 7.00 -4.45
CA ALA A 66 23.09 6.23 -4.92
C ALA A 66 22.65 5.16 -3.90
N GLY A 67 23.62 4.46 -3.30
CA GLY A 67 23.37 3.46 -2.25
C GLY A 67 22.73 4.08 -1.01
N ARG A 68 23.22 5.23 -0.54
CA ARG A 68 22.61 5.97 0.56
C ARG A 68 21.16 6.35 0.26
N ASP A 69 20.91 6.90 -0.93
CA ASP A 69 19.56 7.33 -1.32
C ASP A 69 18.59 6.15 -1.40
N LEU A 70 19.04 5.01 -1.95
CA LEU A 70 18.29 3.76 -1.99
C LEU A 70 18.01 3.22 -0.58
N LEU A 71 18.99 3.21 0.32
CA LEU A 71 18.81 2.76 1.70
C LEU A 71 17.79 3.61 2.46
N LEU A 72 17.82 4.93 2.29
CA LEU A 72 16.84 5.84 2.89
C LEU A 72 15.43 5.57 2.36
N ALA A 73 15.29 5.35 1.05
CA ALA A 73 14.02 4.96 0.45
C ALA A 73 13.54 3.60 0.99
N HIS A 74 14.42 2.62 1.07
CA HIS A 74 14.12 1.29 1.61
C HIS A 74 13.65 1.36 3.07
N GLN A 75 14.34 2.14 3.92
CA GLN A 75 13.93 2.35 5.31
C GLN A 75 12.53 2.99 5.40
N SER A 76 12.24 3.97 4.54
CA SER A 76 10.92 4.59 4.49
C SER A 76 9.83 3.57 4.13
N LEU A 77 10.08 2.72 3.14
CA LEU A 77 9.15 1.67 2.74
C LEU A 77 8.93 0.64 3.86
N LEU A 78 9.98 0.24 4.59
CA LEU A 78 9.85 -0.67 5.72
C LEU A 78 9.00 -0.07 6.85
N ARG A 79 9.08 1.23 7.11
CA ARG A 79 8.20 1.90 8.09
C ARG A 79 6.73 1.83 7.67
N VAL A 80 6.44 1.94 6.37
CA VAL A 80 5.08 1.79 5.84
C VAL A 80 4.60 0.34 5.94
N VAL A 81 5.47 -0.65 5.70
CA VAL A 81 5.16 -2.08 5.92
C VAL A 81 4.82 -2.33 7.40
N ASP A 82 5.63 -1.83 8.32
CA ASP A 82 5.37 -1.93 9.76
C ASP A 82 4.03 -1.29 10.15
N LEU A 83 3.74 -0.11 9.61
CA LEU A 83 2.47 0.58 9.82
C LEU A 83 1.28 -0.27 9.34
N PHE A 84 1.38 -0.91 8.17
CA PHE A 84 0.34 -1.81 7.68
C PHE A 84 0.16 -3.04 8.55
N ALA A 85 1.25 -3.66 9.03
CA ALA A 85 1.17 -4.79 9.96
C ALA A 85 0.42 -4.41 11.23
N ARG A 86 0.74 -3.24 11.81
CA ARG A 86 0.06 -2.71 13.00
C ARG A 86 -1.43 -2.45 12.79
N LEU A 87 -1.86 -2.08 11.58
CA LEU A 87 -3.28 -1.87 11.25
C LEU A 87 -4.08 -3.17 11.10
N VAL A 88 -3.42 -4.32 10.99
CA VAL A 88 -4.09 -5.63 10.96
C VAL A 88 -4.42 -6.10 12.37
N GLU A 89 -3.66 -5.66 13.38
CA GLU A 89 -3.83 -6.07 14.76
C GLU A 89 -5.21 -5.68 15.32
N PRO A 90 -5.87 -6.56 16.11
CA PRO A 90 -7.16 -6.25 16.72
C PRO A 90 -7.15 -4.98 17.58
N SER A 91 -6.02 -4.66 18.21
CA SER A 91 -5.81 -3.45 19.00
C SER A 91 -5.89 -2.15 18.20
N ALA A 92 -5.73 -2.20 16.88
CA ALA A 92 -5.84 -1.04 16.01
C ALA A 92 -7.29 -0.54 15.81
N ARG A 93 -8.30 -1.32 16.23
CA ARG A 93 -9.71 -0.96 16.06
C ARG A 93 -10.09 0.33 16.78
N ASP A 94 -9.51 0.58 17.95
CA ASP A 94 -9.84 1.74 18.78
C ASP A 94 -8.73 2.81 18.80
N ASP A 95 -7.59 2.55 18.15
CA ASP A 95 -6.46 3.47 18.09
C ASP A 95 -6.65 4.53 16.98
N ALA A 96 -7.28 5.65 17.35
CA ALA A 96 -7.52 6.78 16.46
C ALA A 96 -6.22 7.43 15.95
N ALA A 97 -5.15 7.45 16.77
CA ALA A 97 -3.88 8.02 16.38
C ALA A 97 -3.17 7.16 15.31
N LEU A 98 -3.25 5.83 15.44
CA LEU A 98 -2.75 4.91 14.43
C LEU A 98 -3.51 5.03 13.11
N LYS A 99 -4.84 5.18 13.16
CA LYS A 99 -5.66 5.41 11.95
C LYS A 99 -5.29 6.72 11.25
N HIS A 100 -5.13 7.81 12.00
CA HIS A 100 -4.70 9.09 11.43
C HIS A 100 -3.33 8.97 10.74
N ARG A 101 -2.35 8.34 11.41
CA ARG A 101 -1.02 8.08 10.81
C ARG A 101 -1.10 7.23 9.55
N ALA A 102 -2.02 6.26 9.52
CA ALA A 102 -2.27 5.45 8.32
C ALA A 102 -2.80 6.28 7.17
N GLU A 103 -3.77 7.17 7.42
CA GLU A 103 -4.32 8.06 6.40
C GLU A 103 -3.26 9.02 5.84
N GLU A 104 -2.43 9.60 6.70
CA GLU A 104 -1.27 10.39 6.29
C GLU A 104 -0.31 9.57 5.42
N ALA A 105 0.05 8.37 5.85
CA ALA A 105 0.92 7.48 5.07
C ALA A 105 0.30 7.12 3.71
N PHE A 106 -1.02 6.83 3.66
CA PHE A 106 -1.73 6.58 2.40
C PHE A 106 -1.70 7.79 1.46
N SER A 107 -1.86 9.01 1.99
CA SER A 107 -1.81 10.24 1.19
C SER A 107 -0.44 10.49 0.55
N GLN A 108 0.62 10.07 1.22
CA GLN A 108 2.01 10.27 0.76
C GLN A 108 2.55 9.06 -0.02
N LEU A 109 1.85 7.93 0.02
CA LEU A 109 2.34 6.65 -0.48
C LEU A 109 2.74 6.71 -1.95
N ASP A 110 1.91 7.31 -2.81
CA ASP A 110 2.18 7.37 -4.24
C ASP A 110 3.45 8.17 -4.54
N ALA A 111 3.69 9.28 -3.83
CA ALA A 111 4.92 10.06 -3.96
C ALA A 111 6.15 9.28 -3.47
N GLN A 112 6.03 8.54 -2.37
CA GLN A 112 7.11 7.70 -1.86
C GLN A 112 7.46 6.56 -2.82
N LEU A 113 6.46 5.88 -3.37
CA LEU A 113 6.64 4.82 -4.37
C LEU A 113 7.26 5.37 -5.67
N ALA A 114 6.79 6.51 -6.16
CA ALA A 114 7.37 7.16 -7.34
C ALA A 114 8.85 7.52 -7.12
N ARG A 115 9.20 8.06 -5.95
CA ARG A 115 10.59 8.36 -5.59
C ARG A 115 11.45 7.10 -5.54
N ALA A 116 10.96 6.03 -4.92
CA ALA A 116 11.67 4.75 -4.85
C ALA A 116 11.91 4.15 -6.24
N ALA A 117 10.90 4.22 -7.13
CA ALA A 117 11.01 3.78 -8.51
C ALA A 117 12.04 4.61 -9.29
N GLN A 118 12.01 5.94 -9.13
CA GLN A 118 12.98 6.84 -9.78
C GLN A 118 14.42 6.54 -9.34
N LEU A 119 14.67 6.36 -8.05
CA LEU A 119 16.00 6.03 -7.53
C LEU A 119 16.49 4.66 -8.05
N THR A 120 15.59 3.68 -8.11
CA THR A 120 15.86 2.35 -8.65
C THR A 120 16.20 2.41 -10.13
N ALA A 121 15.43 3.16 -10.93
CA ALA A 121 15.68 3.37 -12.35
C ALA A 121 17.03 4.07 -12.61
N ARG A 122 17.30 5.18 -11.90
CA ARG A 122 18.58 5.91 -11.99
C ARG A 122 19.77 5.03 -11.62
N THR A 123 19.63 4.19 -10.60
CA THR A 123 20.68 3.23 -10.23
C THR A 123 20.87 2.20 -11.35
N GLY A 124 19.79 1.70 -11.94
CA GLY A 124 19.85 0.81 -13.11
C GLY A 124 20.59 1.44 -14.31
N GLU A 125 20.30 2.71 -14.62
CA GLU A 125 20.99 3.46 -15.68
C GLU A 125 22.49 3.63 -15.39
N PHE A 126 22.82 3.97 -14.15
CA PHE A 126 24.21 4.07 -13.68
C PHE A 126 24.95 2.74 -13.81
N LEU A 127 24.34 1.64 -13.37
CA LEU A 127 24.91 0.30 -13.50
C LEU A 127 25.08 -0.14 -14.96
N SER A 128 24.18 0.26 -15.85
CA SER A 128 24.29 -0.03 -17.30
C SER A 128 25.30 0.86 -18.04
N GLY A 129 25.97 1.78 -17.35
CA GLY A 129 26.88 2.75 -17.99
C GLY A 129 26.18 3.78 -18.88
N ARG A 130 24.83 3.85 -18.83
CA ARG A 130 24.02 4.82 -19.59
C ARG A 130 23.90 6.17 -18.88
N SER A 131 24.25 6.24 -17.60
CA SER A 131 24.43 7.50 -16.86
C SER A 131 25.84 8.06 -17.10
N ARG A 132 26.18 8.35 -18.36
CA ARG A 132 27.35 9.15 -18.73
C ARG A 132 26.89 10.61 -18.88
N GLU A 133 26.82 11.27 -17.74
CA GLU A 133 26.94 12.71 -17.47
C GLU A 133 26.75 12.92 -15.96
#